data_AF-A0A5C5WBD7-F1
#
_entry.id   AF-A0A5C5WBD7-F1
#
_cell.length_a   1.000
_cell.length_b   1.000
_cell.length_c   1.000
_cell.angle_alpha   90.00
_cell.angle_beta   90.00
_cell.angle_gamma   90.00
#
_symmetry.space_group_name_H-M   'P 1'
#
loop_
_entity.id
_entity.type
_entity.pdbx_description
1 polymer ?
#
loop_
_entity_poly.entity_id
_entity_poly.type
_entity_poly.pdbx_seq_one_letter_code
_entity_poly.pdbx_strand_id
1 'polypeptide(L)'
;MTTDIWIVTCVLLATIVAFVLDRFRLDVVAFVSLMALLLTGILTPTQATAGFSNPLVLMIAGLFVVGGAILETGVADLAGRWLGRVGGTSTIRLTVTVMLASALLSAFLSSTGTVAVMLPVVLSLCRRAEVSLSKLLIPLAFAASLGGMLTLIGTPPNMVVNQELRDAGLEAFYFFSFAPAGILMLTLGIVFMCTIGTHLLPAKRTDAGNAVQNRGLVSRPELIHTYGVDGQICEIRVSHDSTFAGRTLRDLSLRTTYHVNALAVSTTNSRGQVVRRCDPDTLLQPGDTLFIKASSEEAVTNLIREARLDLVASPAVLPKEVHLAEVIIPPRSELIGRTIRDVDFFRIYGAMVLALQAGNRPAKTRTSDTTLGAGDTLLIAANESALKRLRKFRNDVLLVSEQEEQRESPLTPTARWVVVILVGMLIAMSTGIAANVTAVLVAAALMVIAGAFRGTNVYQNINWESIVMIASVMPLATALEKTGALDLVASVIVGRPGLTSPPALLLLLFVVTSLLSQAISNTATSVLIAPLALQLAEQLGVSPYPLLMGVALAASTAFATPIASPINALVAGAGNYRFGDFLRVGVPLQILILVATLAIVPLLFPFNP
;
A
#
# COMPACT_ATOMS: atom_id res chain seq x y z
N MET A 1 46.75 1.04 2.62
CA MET A 1 45.40 1.62 2.45
C MET A 1 45.56 3.12 2.29
N THR A 2 45.03 3.71 1.23
CA THR A 2 45.06 5.16 0.99
C THR A 2 44.03 5.87 1.89
N THR A 3 44.24 7.15 2.16
CA THR A 3 43.33 7.98 2.97
C THR A 3 41.91 7.96 2.41
N ASP A 4 41.78 7.92 1.08
CA ASP A 4 40.50 7.89 0.37
C ASP A 4 39.70 6.63 0.66
N ILE A 5 40.34 5.45 0.73
CA ILE A 5 39.68 4.19 1.10
C ILE A 5 39.08 4.30 2.50
N TRP A 6 39.80 4.89 3.46
CA TRP A 6 39.29 5.07 4.82
C TRP A 6 38.06 5.98 4.84
N ILE A 7 38.08 7.08 4.12
CA ILE A 7 36.96 8.01 4.04
C ILE A 7 35.72 7.31 3.44
N VAL A 8 35.85 6.66 2.28
CA VAL A 8 34.72 5.93 1.66
C VAL A 8 34.20 4.84 2.59
N THR A 9 35.09 4.06 3.20
CA THR A 9 34.70 2.98 4.13
C THR A 9 33.96 3.52 5.34
N CYS A 10 34.42 4.62 5.94
CA CYS A 10 33.75 5.27 7.06
C CYS A 10 32.38 5.82 6.68
N VAL A 11 32.26 6.48 5.52
CA VAL A 11 30.98 6.97 5.00
C VAL A 11 30.02 5.82 4.76
N LEU A 12 30.48 4.73 4.12
CA LEU A 12 29.68 3.53 3.90
C LEU A 12 29.20 2.91 5.22
N LEU A 13 30.10 2.69 6.19
CA LEU A 13 29.74 2.15 7.50
C LEU A 13 28.73 3.05 8.23
N ALA A 14 28.93 4.37 8.22
CA ALA A 14 28.00 5.32 8.80
C ALA A 14 26.62 5.27 8.11
N THR A 15 26.60 5.10 6.79
CA THR A 15 25.37 4.95 5.99
C THR A 15 24.62 3.67 6.38
N ILE A 16 25.34 2.53 6.47
CA ILE A 16 24.76 1.24 6.87
C ILE A 16 24.21 1.32 8.29
N VAL A 17 24.95 1.90 9.23
CA VAL A 17 24.49 2.09 10.61
C VAL A 17 23.25 2.98 10.66
N ALA A 18 23.21 4.08 9.90
CA ALA A 18 22.05 4.96 9.83
C ALA A 18 20.81 4.27 9.25
N PHE A 19 20.97 3.40 8.23
CA PHE A 19 19.89 2.57 7.71
C PHE A 19 19.37 1.57 8.75
N VAL A 20 20.27 0.88 9.46
CA VAL A 20 19.91 -0.08 10.52
C VAL A 20 19.17 0.58 11.68
N LEU A 21 19.56 1.82 12.05
CA LEU A 21 18.96 2.54 13.16
C LEU A 21 17.52 3.01 12.89
N ASP A 22 17.10 3.08 11.62
CA ASP A 22 15.75 3.47 11.17
C ASP A 22 15.21 4.77 11.84
N ARG A 23 16.12 5.65 12.25
CA ARG A 23 15.80 6.95 12.89
C ARG A 23 15.54 8.04 11.86
N PHE A 24 16.06 7.86 10.66
CA PHE A 24 16.07 8.85 9.57
C PHE A 24 15.52 8.21 8.30
N ARG A 25 14.91 9.03 7.43
CA ARG A 25 14.43 8.55 6.13
C ARG A 25 15.59 8.07 5.26
N LEU A 26 15.39 6.98 4.53
CA LEU A 26 16.45 6.31 3.76
C LEU A 26 16.99 7.20 2.63
N ASP A 27 16.12 7.98 1.98
CA ASP A 27 16.50 8.96 0.95
C ASP A 27 17.44 10.05 1.49
N VAL A 28 17.15 10.56 2.68
CA VAL A 28 17.98 11.59 3.33
C VAL A 28 19.34 11.02 3.71
N VAL A 29 19.39 9.82 4.29
CA VAL A 29 20.65 9.16 4.64
C VAL A 29 21.51 8.97 3.40
N ALA A 30 20.95 8.42 2.31
CA ALA A 30 21.66 8.23 1.05
C ALA A 30 22.18 9.56 0.47
N PHE A 31 21.36 10.61 0.48
CA PHE A 31 21.74 11.93 -0.01
C PHE A 31 22.85 12.57 0.84
N VAL A 32 22.79 12.46 2.17
CA VAL A 32 23.85 12.97 3.06
C VAL A 32 25.17 12.24 2.82
N SER A 33 25.13 10.92 2.60
CA SER A 33 26.33 10.15 2.25
C SER A 33 26.93 10.57 0.91
N LEU A 34 26.10 10.83 -0.09
CA LEU A 34 26.54 11.40 -1.36
C LEU A 34 27.21 12.78 -1.16
N MET A 35 26.60 13.65 -0.36
CA MET A 35 27.15 14.97 -0.05
C MET A 35 28.48 14.86 0.72
N ALA A 36 28.61 13.91 1.64
CA ALA A 36 29.86 13.67 2.34
C ALA A 36 30.99 13.33 1.36
N LEU A 37 30.75 12.43 0.41
CA LEU A 37 31.73 12.04 -0.62
C LEU A 37 32.08 13.18 -1.59
N LEU A 38 31.11 14.05 -1.89
CA LEU A 38 31.32 15.25 -2.71
C LEU A 38 32.18 16.27 -1.95
N LEU A 39 31.88 16.53 -0.68
CA LEU A 39 32.60 17.49 0.16
C LEU A 39 34.03 17.04 0.46
N THR A 40 34.28 15.74 0.58
CA THR A 40 35.62 15.19 0.75
C THR A 40 36.43 15.15 -0.56
N GLY A 41 35.84 15.53 -1.69
CA GLY A 41 36.51 15.58 -2.99
C GLY A 41 36.74 14.21 -3.64
N ILE A 42 36.19 13.13 -3.08
CA ILE A 42 36.31 11.78 -3.65
C ILE A 42 35.52 11.71 -4.95
N LEU A 43 34.31 12.28 -4.94
CA LEU A 43 33.46 12.42 -6.11
C LEU A 43 33.53 13.84 -6.66
N THR A 44 33.63 13.97 -7.97
CA THR A 44 33.40 15.25 -8.66
C THR A 44 31.90 15.57 -8.70
N PRO A 45 31.50 16.85 -8.89
CA PRO A 45 30.09 17.21 -9.04
C PRO A 45 29.37 16.39 -10.11
N THR A 46 30.01 16.18 -11.27
CA THR A 46 29.46 15.37 -12.36
C THR A 46 29.21 13.93 -11.92
N GLN A 47 30.18 13.30 -11.24
CA GLN A 47 30.03 11.93 -10.72
C GLN A 47 28.94 11.83 -9.65
N ALA A 48 28.86 12.82 -8.75
CA ALA A 48 27.86 12.84 -7.71
C ALA A 48 26.43 13.01 -8.27
N THR A 49 26.27 13.78 -9.35
CA THR A 49 24.95 13.96 -9.99
C THR A 49 24.58 12.89 -11.01
N ALA A 50 25.53 12.06 -11.44
CA ALA A 50 25.35 11.09 -12.53
C ALA A 50 24.20 10.10 -12.27
N GLY A 51 23.99 9.72 -11.00
CA GLY A 51 22.89 8.84 -10.60
C GLY A 51 21.50 9.41 -10.93
N PHE A 52 21.30 10.73 -10.89
CA PHE A 52 20.01 11.36 -11.19
C PHE A 52 19.67 11.36 -12.68
N SER A 53 20.68 11.31 -13.55
CA SER A 53 20.53 11.14 -15.00
C SER A 53 20.59 9.68 -15.46
N ASN A 54 20.74 8.73 -14.54
CA ASN A 54 20.93 7.33 -14.89
C ASN A 54 19.65 6.74 -15.53
N PRO A 55 19.78 6.01 -16.67
CA PRO A 55 18.65 5.36 -17.34
C PRO A 55 17.78 4.49 -16.43
N LEU A 56 18.37 3.77 -15.46
CA LEU A 56 17.63 2.95 -14.51
C LEU A 56 16.74 3.79 -13.60
N VAL A 57 17.23 4.93 -13.10
CA VAL A 57 16.46 5.82 -12.22
C VAL A 57 15.27 6.40 -12.97
N LEU A 58 15.48 6.85 -14.22
CA LEU A 58 14.42 7.34 -15.09
C LEU A 58 13.40 6.23 -15.43
N MET A 59 13.88 5.00 -15.65
CA MET A 59 13.01 3.86 -15.90
C MET A 59 12.13 3.54 -14.69
N ILE A 60 12.69 3.54 -13.47
CA ILE A 60 11.92 3.32 -12.23
C ILE A 60 10.86 4.41 -12.05
N ALA A 61 11.21 5.68 -12.32
CA ALA A 61 10.26 6.78 -12.28
C ALA A 61 9.09 6.57 -13.27
N GLY A 62 9.40 6.17 -14.51
CA GLY A 62 8.39 5.82 -15.50
C GLY A 62 7.53 4.61 -15.11
N LEU A 63 8.10 3.59 -14.47
CA LEU A 63 7.35 2.44 -13.95
C LEU A 63 6.39 2.83 -12.81
N PHE A 64 6.72 3.82 -11.98
CA PHE A 64 5.76 4.37 -11.00
C PHE A 64 4.58 5.05 -11.70
N VAL A 65 4.81 5.78 -12.80
CA VAL A 65 3.72 6.36 -13.60
C VAL A 65 2.89 5.25 -14.24
N VAL A 66 3.50 4.23 -14.85
CA VAL A 66 2.77 3.10 -15.41
C VAL A 66 1.93 2.39 -14.33
N GLY A 67 2.49 2.19 -13.15
CA GLY A 67 1.77 1.58 -12.03
C GLY A 67 0.63 2.43 -11.49
N GLY A 68 0.84 3.75 -11.37
CA GLY A 68 -0.21 4.70 -11.04
C GLY A 68 -1.35 4.68 -12.07
N ALA A 69 -1.04 4.58 -13.36
CA ALA A 69 -2.07 4.49 -14.40
C ALA A 69 -2.91 3.21 -14.29
N ILE A 70 -2.30 2.07 -13.97
CA ILE A 70 -3.01 0.79 -13.74
C ILE A 70 -3.95 0.89 -12.53
N LEU A 71 -3.50 1.59 -11.48
CA LEU A 71 -4.25 1.86 -10.26
C LEU A 71 -5.44 2.80 -10.50
N GLU A 72 -5.19 3.97 -11.07
CA GLU A 72 -6.18 5.05 -11.26
C GLU A 72 -7.28 4.68 -12.27
N THR A 73 -6.96 3.80 -13.23
CA THR A 73 -7.95 3.40 -14.26
C THR A 73 -8.83 2.22 -13.86
N GLY A 74 -8.59 1.59 -12.70
CA GLY A 74 -9.35 0.43 -12.22
C GLY A 74 -8.99 -0.89 -12.93
N VAL A 75 -7.89 -0.92 -13.71
CA VAL A 75 -7.38 -2.15 -14.34
C VAL A 75 -6.94 -3.15 -13.25
N ALA A 76 -6.36 -2.64 -12.17
CA ALA A 76 -5.98 -3.44 -11.01
C ALA A 76 -7.20 -4.12 -10.34
N ASP A 77 -8.33 -3.41 -10.25
CA ASP A 77 -9.58 -3.94 -9.69
C ASP A 77 -10.18 -5.05 -10.56
N LEU A 78 -10.03 -4.96 -11.89
CA LEU A 78 -10.45 -6.02 -12.81
C LEU A 78 -9.69 -7.32 -12.55
N ALA A 79 -8.37 -7.23 -12.36
CA ALA A 79 -7.54 -8.38 -12.01
C ALA A 79 -7.97 -8.96 -10.65
N GLY A 80 -8.12 -8.11 -9.63
CA GLY A 80 -8.56 -8.52 -8.28
C GLY A 80 -9.94 -9.20 -8.25
N ARG A 81 -10.92 -8.71 -9.04
CA ARG A 81 -12.26 -9.30 -9.15
C ARG A 81 -12.24 -10.66 -9.83
N TRP A 82 -11.46 -10.83 -10.89
CA TRP A 82 -11.30 -12.12 -11.57
C TRP A 82 -10.71 -13.16 -10.61
N LEU A 83 -9.66 -12.78 -9.88
CA LEU A 83 -9.02 -13.63 -8.88
C LEU A 83 -9.96 -14.01 -7.73
N GLY A 84 -10.78 -13.07 -7.26
CA GLY A 84 -11.75 -13.32 -6.20
C GLY A 84 -12.85 -14.33 -6.55
N ARG A 85 -13.19 -14.52 -7.83
CA ARG A 85 -14.11 -15.58 -8.27
C ARG A 85 -13.47 -16.97 -8.23
N VAL A 86 -12.14 -17.03 -8.37
CA VAL A 86 -11.37 -18.29 -8.38
C VAL A 86 -11.03 -18.74 -6.96
N GLY A 87 -10.95 -17.81 -5.99
CA GLY A 87 -10.40 -18.02 -4.65
C GLY A 87 -11.10 -19.04 -3.74
N GLY A 88 -12.37 -19.38 -3.98
CA GLY A 88 -13.13 -20.31 -3.12
C GLY A 88 -13.15 -19.89 -1.62
N THR A 89 -13.46 -20.84 -0.73
CA THR A 89 -13.54 -20.61 0.73
C THR A 89 -12.39 -21.24 1.53
N SER A 90 -11.52 -22.02 0.89
CA SER A 90 -10.41 -22.70 1.58
C SER A 90 -9.22 -21.76 1.75
N THR A 91 -8.65 -21.71 2.96
CA THR A 91 -7.44 -20.91 3.27
C THR A 91 -6.28 -21.20 2.33
N ILE A 92 -6.07 -22.47 1.95
CA ILE A 92 -4.99 -22.86 1.03
C ILE A 92 -5.27 -22.31 -0.37
N ARG A 93 -6.49 -22.48 -0.90
CA ARG A 93 -6.86 -21.95 -2.22
C ARG A 93 -6.74 -20.43 -2.28
N LEU A 94 -7.15 -19.74 -1.21
CA LEU A 94 -6.98 -18.30 -1.08
C LEU A 94 -5.51 -17.90 -1.04
N THR A 95 -4.68 -18.60 -0.28
CA THR A 95 -3.22 -18.35 -0.22
C THR A 95 -2.60 -18.49 -1.60
N VAL A 96 -2.86 -19.60 -2.31
CA VAL A 96 -2.37 -19.82 -3.67
C VAL A 96 -2.85 -18.72 -4.62
N THR A 97 -4.13 -18.38 -4.57
CA THR A 97 -4.73 -17.36 -5.45
C THR A 97 -4.10 -16.00 -5.21
N VAL A 98 -3.95 -15.59 -3.94
CA VAL A 98 -3.31 -14.32 -3.56
C VAL A 98 -1.85 -14.30 -3.97
N MET A 99 -1.11 -15.40 -3.76
CA MET A 99 0.30 -15.44 -4.14
C MET A 99 0.49 -15.39 -5.66
N LEU A 100 -0.25 -16.18 -6.44
CA LEU A 100 -0.16 -16.14 -7.89
C LEU A 100 -0.57 -14.78 -8.47
N ALA A 101 -1.67 -14.22 -7.97
CA ALA A 101 -2.14 -12.89 -8.33
C ALA A 101 -1.06 -11.81 -8.11
N SER A 102 -0.52 -11.78 -6.89
CA SER A 102 0.43 -10.76 -6.48
C SER A 102 1.76 -10.94 -7.20
N ALA A 103 2.18 -12.18 -7.43
CA ALA A 103 3.40 -12.45 -8.16
C ALA A 103 3.30 -12.03 -9.63
N LEU A 104 2.18 -12.36 -10.30
CA LEU A 104 1.93 -11.93 -11.67
C LEU A 104 1.85 -10.41 -11.79
N LEU A 105 1.17 -9.76 -10.85
CA LEU A 105 1.06 -8.31 -10.83
C LEU A 105 2.45 -7.67 -10.60
N SER A 106 3.23 -8.18 -9.64
CA SER A 106 4.58 -7.68 -9.35
C SER A 106 5.64 -8.07 -10.39
N ALA A 107 5.36 -9.00 -11.30
CA ALA A 107 6.24 -9.28 -12.42
C ALA A 107 6.31 -8.10 -13.40
N PHE A 108 5.31 -7.21 -13.38
CA PHE A 108 5.19 -6.08 -14.31
C PHE A 108 5.03 -4.73 -13.60
N LEU A 109 4.66 -4.74 -12.32
CA LEU A 109 4.59 -3.59 -11.44
C LEU A 109 5.69 -3.66 -10.38
N SER A 110 5.95 -2.55 -9.70
CA SER A 110 6.76 -2.61 -8.49
C SER A 110 6.06 -3.45 -7.40
N SER A 111 6.84 -4.13 -6.57
CA SER A 111 6.30 -4.88 -5.43
C SER A 111 5.47 -3.98 -4.50
N THR A 112 5.86 -2.72 -4.33
CA THR A 112 5.11 -1.71 -3.57
C THR A 112 3.74 -1.41 -4.18
N GLY A 113 3.69 -1.15 -5.49
CA GLY A 113 2.42 -0.91 -6.19
C GLY A 113 1.50 -2.13 -6.12
N THR A 114 2.07 -3.33 -6.24
CA THR A 114 1.35 -4.60 -6.13
C THR A 114 0.69 -4.76 -4.77
N VAL A 115 1.42 -4.58 -3.68
CA VAL A 115 0.84 -4.72 -2.33
C VAL A 115 -0.22 -3.66 -2.07
N ALA A 116 -0.02 -2.42 -2.55
CA ALA A 116 -1.02 -1.36 -2.43
C ALA A 116 -2.35 -1.71 -3.14
N VAL A 117 -2.29 -2.30 -4.34
CA VAL A 117 -3.46 -2.84 -5.07
C VAL A 117 -4.09 -4.01 -4.32
N MET A 118 -3.26 -4.97 -3.94
CA MET A 118 -3.73 -6.28 -3.51
C MET A 118 -4.17 -6.29 -2.05
N LEU A 119 -3.69 -5.38 -1.21
CA LEU A 119 -4.09 -5.26 0.19
C LEU A 119 -5.62 -5.10 0.37
N PRO A 120 -6.31 -4.13 -0.28
CA PRO A 120 -7.76 -4.03 -0.19
C PRO A 120 -8.49 -5.25 -0.78
N VAL A 121 -7.93 -5.87 -1.82
CA VAL A 121 -8.49 -7.12 -2.40
C VAL A 121 -8.40 -8.28 -1.40
N VAL A 122 -7.24 -8.49 -0.78
CA VAL A 122 -7.01 -9.51 0.24
C VAL A 122 -7.89 -9.28 1.47
N LEU A 123 -8.04 -8.03 1.90
CA LEU A 123 -8.97 -7.65 2.97
C LEU A 123 -10.41 -8.09 2.63
N SER A 124 -10.87 -7.83 1.40
CA SER A 124 -12.19 -8.23 0.93
C SER A 124 -12.36 -9.75 0.87
N LEU A 125 -11.33 -10.47 0.39
CA LEU A 125 -11.34 -11.94 0.31
C LEU A 125 -11.36 -12.60 1.69
N CYS A 126 -10.55 -12.10 2.63
CA CYS A 126 -10.55 -12.55 4.03
C CYS A 126 -11.92 -12.42 4.67
N ARG A 127 -12.62 -11.30 4.43
CA ARG A 127 -13.98 -11.08 4.95
C ARG A 127 -14.99 -12.07 4.36
N ARG A 128 -14.97 -12.27 3.03
CA ARG A 128 -15.91 -13.18 2.36
C ARG A 128 -15.72 -14.65 2.73
N ALA A 129 -14.48 -15.05 3.00
CA ALA A 129 -14.15 -16.43 3.32
C ALA A 129 -13.98 -16.70 4.82
N GLU A 130 -14.24 -15.71 5.68
CA GLU A 130 -14.04 -15.77 7.14
C GLU A 130 -12.63 -16.24 7.56
N VAL A 131 -11.61 -15.89 6.77
CA VAL A 131 -10.21 -16.23 7.04
C VAL A 131 -9.51 -15.03 7.68
N SER A 132 -8.78 -15.27 8.77
CA SER A 132 -7.97 -14.25 9.45
C SER A 132 -7.00 -13.56 8.49
N LEU A 133 -7.01 -12.22 8.48
CA LEU A 133 -6.14 -11.39 7.64
C LEU A 133 -4.64 -11.70 7.82
N SER A 134 -4.23 -11.99 9.06
CA SER A 134 -2.86 -12.37 9.43
C SER A 134 -2.37 -13.68 8.77
N LYS A 135 -3.24 -14.44 8.09
CA LYS A 135 -2.82 -15.61 7.31
C LYS A 135 -2.50 -15.29 5.86
N LEU A 136 -2.97 -14.17 5.32
CA LEU A 136 -2.83 -13.83 3.88
C LEU A 136 -1.89 -12.65 3.60
N LEU A 137 -1.60 -11.80 4.58
CA LEU A 137 -0.77 -10.62 4.34
C LEU A 137 0.74 -10.92 4.17
N ILE A 138 1.33 -11.79 4.99
CA ILE A 138 2.71 -12.26 4.74
C ILE A 138 2.83 -13.00 3.38
N PRO A 139 1.94 -13.95 3.02
CA PRO A 139 1.93 -14.52 1.68
C PRO A 139 1.85 -13.48 0.56
N LEU A 140 1.03 -12.44 0.73
CA LEU A 140 0.93 -11.32 -0.21
C LEU A 140 2.29 -10.61 -0.37
N ALA A 141 2.93 -10.20 0.73
CA ALA A 141 4.23 -9.53 0.68
C ALA A 141 5.30 -10.41 0.00
N PHE A 142 5.40 -11.68 0.41
CA PHE A 142 6.39 -12.60 -0.13
C PHE A 142 6.14 -12.89 -1.60
N ALA A 143 4.88 -13.04 -2.01
CA ALA A 143 4.54 -13.21 -3.42
C ALA A 143 4.86 -11.97 -4.26
N ALA A 144 4.67 -10.76 -3.73
CA ALA A 144 5.07 -9.54 -4.43
C ALA A 144 6.60 -9.51 -4.63
N SER A 145 7.40 -9.87 -3.61
CA SER A 145 8.85 -9.98 -3.76
C SER A 145 9.29 -11.08 -4.74
N LEU A 146 8.71 -12.28 -4.63
CA LEU A 146 9.02 -13.42 -5.51
C LEU A 146 8.58 -13.17 -6.95
N GLY A 147 7.44 -12.52 -7.16
CA GLY A 147 6.96 -12.13 -8.48
C GLY A 147 7.90 -11.16 -9.18
N GLY A 148 8.52 -10.27 -8.41
CA GLY A 148 9.57 -9.40 -8.92
C GLY A 148 10.80 -10.13 -9.46
N MET A 149 11.03 -11.39 -9.06
CA MET A 149 12.10 -12.24 -9.61
C MET A 149 11.73 -12.89 -10.96
N LEU A 150 10.55 -12.65 -11.52
CA LEU A 150 10.11 -13.26 -12.78
C LEU A 150 10.61 -12.53 -14.02
N THR A 151 10.87 -11.22 -13.93
CA THR A 151 11.23 -10.40 -15.08
C THR A 151 12.34 -9.43 -14.73
N LEU A 152 13.03 -8.93 -15.77
CA LEU A 152 14.06 -7.90 -15.62
C LEU A 152 13.55 -6.61 -14.94
N ILE A 153 12.29 -6.23 -15.15
CA ILE A 153 11.69 -5.01 -14.58
C ILE A 153 10.96 -5.23 -13.25
N GLY A 154 10.74 -6.48 -12.86
CA GLY A 154 9.93 -6.81 -11.69
C GLY A 154 10.51 -6.23 -10.39
N THR A 155 11.84 -6.10 -10.31
CA THR A 155 12.49 -5.37 -9.21
C THR A 155 13.71 -4.55 -9.65
N PRO A 156 14.04 -3.48 -8.91
CA PRO A 156 15.26 -2.72 -9.18
C PRO A 156 16.57 -3.52 -9.07
N PRO A 157 16.77 -4.47 -8.13
CA PRO A 157 17.95 -5.33 -8.13
C PRO A 157 18.25 -6.04 -9.46
N ASN A 158 17.23 -6.55 -10.14
CA ASN A 158 17.40 -7.18 -11.46
C ASN A 158 17.92 -6.18 -12.49
N MET A 159 17.40 -4.96 -12.44
CA MET A 159 17.82 -3.88 -13.32
C MET A 159 19.26 -3.42 -13.04
N VAL A 160 19.66 -3.37 -11.77
CA VAL A 160 21.01 -2.98 -11.33
C VAL A 160 22.03 -3.99 -11.86
N VAL A 161 21.86 -5.29 -11.60
CA VAL A 161 22.83 -6.29 -12.08
C VAL A 161 22.92 -6.34 -13.60
N ASN A 162 21.82 -6.04 -14.29
CA ASN A 162 21.78 -5.96 -15.74
C ASN A 162 22.50 -4.72 -16.28
N GLN A 163 22.48 -3.62 -15.53
CA GLN A 163 23.22 -2.41 -15.87
C GLN A 163 24.72 -2.62 -15.66
N GLU A 164 25.13 -3.29 -14.57
CA GLU A 164 26.54 -3.65 -14.35
C GLU A 164 27.12 -4.47 -15.51
N LEU A 165 26.36 -5.44 -16.05
CA LEU A 165 26.77 -6.16 -17.25
C LEU A 165 26.98 -5.23 -18.45
N ARG A 166 26.05 -4.29 -18.67
CA ARG A 166 26.13 -3.34 -19.79
C ARG A 166 27.31 -2.38 -19.66
N ASP A 167 27.54 -1.88 -18.45
CA ASP A 167 28.61 -0.93 -18.16
C ASP A 167 29.99 -1.61 -18.30
N ALA A 168 30.06 -2.92 -18.04
CA ALA A 168 31.22 -3.77 -18.34
C ALA A 168 31.36 -4.18 -19.82
N GLY A 169 30.44 -3.76 -20.71
CA GLY A 169 30.45 -4.12 -22.12
C GLY A 169 30.04 -5.58 -22.41
N LEU A 170 29.43 -6.27 -21.44
CA LEU A 170 28.92 -7.64 -21.59
C LEU A 170 27.48 -7.64 -22.11
N GLU A 171 27.04 -8.80 -22.61
CA GLU A 171 25.64 -8.98 -23.01
C GLU A 171 24.73 -8.86 -21.79
N ALA A 172 23.70 -8.02 -21.94
CA ALA A 172 22.69 -7.84 -20.91
C ALA A 172 21.77 -9.06 -20.81
N PHE A 173 21.17 -9.28 -19.64
CA PHE A 173 20.08 -10.23 -19.50
C PHE A 173 18.90 -9.86 -20.42
N TYR A 174 18.32 -10.89 -21.04
CA TYR A 174 17.05 -10.76 -21.74
C TYR A 174 15.92 -10.53 -20.74
N PHE A 175 14.79 -10.00 -21.23
CA PHE A 175 13.65 -9.64 -20.38
C PHE A 175 13.17 -10.78 -19.46
N PHE A 176 13.16 -12.02 -19.97
CA PHE A 176 12.73 -13.22 -19.25
C PHE A 176 13.89 -14.12 -18.79
N SER A 177 15.14 -13.66 -18.79
CA SER A 177 16.28 -14.45 -18.27
C SER A 177 16.12 -14.84 -16.80
N PHE A 178 15.36 -14.04 -16.03
CA PHE A 178 15.06 -14.30 -14.62
C PHE A 178 13.91 -15.30 -14.42
N ALA A 179 13.04 -15.47 -15.42
CA ALA A 179 11.80 -16.23 -15.28
C ALA A 179 11.99 -17.68 -14.86
N PRO A 180 12.96 -18.47 -15.40
CA PRO A 180 13.14 -19.86 -14.99
C PRO A 180 13.46 -19.99 -13.49
N ALA A 181 14.37 -19.15 -12.98
CA ALA A 181 14.71 -19.12 -11.55
C ALA A 181 13.54 -18.56 -10.73
N GLY A 182 12.92 -17.46 -11.17
CA GLY A 182 11.79 -16.82 -10.48
C GLY A 182 10.57 -17.73 -10.36
N ILE A 183 10.23 -18.50 -11.40
CA ILE A 183 9.13 -19.48 -11.37
C ILE A 183 9.41 -20.56 -10.34
N LEU A 184 10.65 -21.06 -10.27
CA LEU A 184 11.05 -22.03 -9.25
C LEU A 184 10.91 -21.43 -7.84
N MET A 185 11.44 -20.22 -7.60
CA MET A 185 11.35 -19.57 -6.29
C MET A 185 9.91 -19.26 -5.89
N LEU A 186 9.08 -18.81 -6.82
CA LEU A 186 7.65 -18.59 -6.60
C LEU A 186 6.93 -19.89 -6.25
N THR A 187 7.22 -20.96 -6.98
CA THR A 187 6.63 -22.29 -6.72
C THR A 187 7.02 -22.79 -5.34
N LEU A 188 8.30 -22.71 -4.98
CA LEU A 188 8.80 -23.06 -3.65
C LEU A 188 8.16 -22.20 -2.56
N GLY A 189 8.02 -20.90 -2.78
CA GLY A 189 7.33 -19.99 -1.87
C GLY A 189 5.88 -20.35 -1.66
N ILE A 190 5.14 -20.65 -2.73
CA ILE A 190 3.73 -21.09 -2.65
C ILE A 190 3.61 -22.40 -1.89
N VAL A 191 4.43 -23.41 -2.24
CA VAL A 191 4.43 -24.72 -1.58
C VAL A 191 4.77 -24.56 -0.10
N PHE A 192 5.80 -23.79 0.24
CA PHE A 192 6.20 -23.52 1.61
C PHE A 192 5.07 -22.85 2.40
N MET A 193 4.45 -21.79 1.85
CA MET A 193 3.35 -21.10 2.53
C MET A 193 2.13 -22.01 2.72
N CYS A 194 1.80 -22.84 1.75
CA CYS A 194 0.65 -23.75 1.83
C CYS A 194 0.86 -24.92 2.81
N THR A 195 2.11 -25.30 3.10
CA THR A 195 2.42 -26.47 3.94
C THR A 195 2.86 -26.09 5.36
N ILE A 196 3.86 -25.22 5.48
CA ILE A 196 4.51 -24.88 6.75
C ILE A 196 4.21 -23.44 7.13
N GLY A 197 4.34 -22.50 6.18
CA GLY A 197 4.28 -21.07 6.45
C GLY A 197 2.95 -20.62 7.07
N THR A 198 1.82 -21.06 6.52
CA THR A 198 0.48 -20.71 7.07
C THR A 198 0.23 -21.27 8.47
N HIS A 199 0.91 -22.35 8.86
CA HIS A 199 0.83 -22.91 10.22
C HIS A 199 1.73 -22.15 11.22
N LEU A 200 2.85 -21.58 10.75
CA LEU A 200 3.73 -20.74 11.56
C LEU A 200 3.16 -19.34 11.82
N LEU A 201 2.22 -18.89 10.98
CA LEU A 201 1.57 -17.60 11.12
C LEU A 201 0.57 -17.56 12.29
N PRO A 202 0.49 -16.43 13.03
CA PRO A 202 -0.42 -16.32 14.16
C PRO A 202 -1.89 -16.38 13.70
N ALA A 203 -2.61 -17.40 14.18
CA ALA A 203 -4.01 -17.63 13.85
C ALA A 203 -5.02 -16.74 14.62
N LYS A 204 -4.60 -16.15 15.76
CA LYS A 204 -5.50 -15.51 16.75
C LYS A 204 -4.99 -14.18 17.34
N ARG A 205 -4.29 -13.34 16.56
CA ARG A 205 -3.88 -12.01 17.07
C ARG A 205 -4.85 -10.87 16.76
N THR A 206 -5.88 -11.11 15.95
CA THR A 206 -6.97 -10.16 15.74
C THR A 206 -8.08 -10.26 16.79
N ASP A 207 -8.09 -11.26 17.68
CA ASP A 207 -9.14 -11.39 18.71
C ASP A 207 -9.12 -10.30 19.80
N ALA A 208 -8.02 -9.53 19.92
CA ALA A 208 -7.96 -8.34 20.79
C ALA A 208 -8.30 -7.02 20.06
N GLY A 209 -8.54 -7.07 18.74
CA GLY A 209 -9.00 -5.96 17.89
C GLY A 209 -10.38 -6.21 17.26
N ASN A 210 -11.03 -7.32 17.59
CA ASN A 210 -12.29 -7.79 16.99
C ASN A 210 -13.53 -6.93 17.31
N ALA A 211 -13.42 -5.85 18.08
CA ALA A 211 -14.50 -4.85 18.17
C ALA A 211 -14.38 -3.73 17.12
N VAL A 212 -13.19 -3.51 16.54
CA VAL A 212 -12.91 -2.36 15.64
C VAL A 212 -12.74 -2.80 14.18
N GLN A 213 -12.24 -4.00 13.90
CA GLN A 213 -11.95 -4.45 12.53
C GLN A 213 -13.05 -5.28 11.85
N ASN A 214 -14.07 -5.71 12.61
CA ASN A 214 -15.26 -6.35 12.04
C ASN A 214 -16.20 -5.36 11.32
N ARG A 215 -15.87 -4.06 11.26
CA ARG A 215 -16.83 -3.03 10.86
C ARG A 215 -16.66 -2.44 9.44
N GLY A 216 -15.92 -3.15 8.59
CA GLY A 216 -15.54 -2.60 7.28
C GLY A 216 -16.53 -2.76 6.13
N LEU A 217 -17.66 -3.47 6.28
CA LEU A 217 -18.76 -3.56 5.29
C LEU A 217 -20.05 -3.98 6.03
N VAL A 218 -20.33 -3.32 7.14
CA VAL A 218 -21.53 -3.58 7.95
C VAL A 218 -22.72 -3.01 7.18
N SER A 219 -23.75 -3.81 6.96
CA SER A 219 -24.97 -3.34 6.29
C SER A 219 -25.58 -2.16 7.07
N ARG A 220 -26.29 -1.22 6.43
CA ARG A 220 -26.92 -0.09 7.16
C ARG A 220 -27.66 -0.53 8.44
N PRO A 221 -28.48 -1.60 8.41
CA PRO A 221 -29.16 -2.08 9.62
C PRO A 221 -28.19 -2.54 10.70
N GLU A 222 -27.10 -3.19 10.32
CA GLU A 222 -26.12 -3.74 11.25
C GLU A 222 -25.22 -2.62 11.85
N LEU A 223 -25.00 -1.51 11.14
CA LEU A 223 -24.30 -0.33 11.68
C LEU A 223 -25.19 0.37 12.71
N ILE A 224 -26.45 0.56 12.36
CA ILE A 224 -27.45 1.17 13.26
C ILE A 224 -27.57 0.30 14.52
N HIS A 225 -27.60 -1.02 14.39
CA HIS A 225 -27.67 -1.95 15.51
C HIS A 225 -26.40 -2.01 16.37
N THR A 226 -25.24 -2.10 15.73
CA THR A 226 -23.95 -2.20 16.43
C THR A 226 -23.63 -0.95 17.26
N TYR A 227 -24.08 0.22 16.82
CA TYR A 227 -23.93 1.48 17.54
C TYR A 227 -25.12 1.83 18.44
N GLY A 228 -26.13 0.95 18.54
CA GLY A 228 -27.30 1.13 19.41
C GLY A 228 -28.18 2.32 18.99
N VAL A 229 -28.27 2.58 17.68
CA VAL A 229 -29.02 3.71 17.11
C VAL A 229 -30.40 3.26 16.59
N ASP A 230 -30.75 1.97 16.65
CA ASP A 230 -31.99 1.40 16.07
C ASP A 230 -33.26 2.10 16.57
N GLY A 231 -33.34 2.34 17.88
CA GLY A 231 -34.49 2.99 18.50
C GLY A 231 -34.45 4.52 18.46
N GLN A 232 -33.42 5.12 17.86
CA GLN A 232 -33.22 6.58 17.88
C GLN A 232 -33.55 7.24 16.56
N ILE A 233 -33.65 6.49 15.46
CA ILE A 233 -33.96 7.04 14.14
C ILE A 233 -35.44 6.81 13.84
N CYS A 234 -36.18 7.89 13.65
CA CYS A 234 -37.61 7.87 13.39
C CYS A 234 -37.95 8.56 12.07
N GLU A 235 -38.97 8.04 11.40
CA GLU A 235 -39.54 8.59 10.17
C GLU A 235 -40.86 9.25 10.54
N ILE A 236 -40.94 10.56 10.33
CA ILE A 236 -42.07 11.37 10.76
C ILE A 236 -42.61 12.14 9.56
N ARG A 237 -43.91 12.10 9.32
CA ARG A 237 -44.57 12.85 8.26
C ARG A 237 -45.17 14.15 8.80
N VAL A 238 -44.99 15.23 8.04
CA VAL A 238 -45.56 16.54 8.32
C VAL A 238 -47.01 16.55 7.84
N SER A 239 -47.95 16.50 8.77
CA SER A 239 -49.39 16.53 8.48
C SER A 239 -49.83 17.93 8.02
N HIS A 240 -50.99 18.04 7.38
CA HIS A 240 -51.53 19.33 6.92
C HIS A 240 -51.81 20.32 8.06
N ASP A 241 -52.14 19.83 9.25
CA ASP A 241 -52.42 20.64 10.44
C ASP A 241 -51.18 20.85 11.34
N SER A 242 -49.99 20.48 10.84
CA SER A 242 -48.75 20.56 11.60
C SER A 242 -48.29 22.00 11.78
N THR A 243 -47.81 22.34 12.98
CA THR A 243 -47.18 23.63 13.26
C THR A 243 -45.81 23.79 12.57
N PHE A 244 -45.28 22.71 12.00
CA PHE A 244 -44.02 22.69 11.25
C PHE A 244 -44.20 23.02 9.77
N ALA A 245 -45.43 22.94 9.26
CA ALA A 245 -45.74 23.28 7.88
C ALA A 245 -45.45 24.77 7.60
N GLY A 246 -44.71 25.04 6.53
CA GLY A 246 -44.36 26.40 6.10
C GLY A 246 -43.26 27.07 6.92
N ARG A 247 -42.54 26.34 7.78
CA ARG A 247 -41.40 26.85 8.55
C ARG A 247 -40.08 26.22 8.09
N THR A 248 -38.97 26.91 8.33
CA THR A 248 -37.63 26.38 8.02
C THR A 248 -37.10 25.55 9.19
N LEU A 249 -36.18 24.61 8.91
CA LEU A 249 -35.52 23.82 9.97
C LEU A 249 -34.84 24.69 11.04
N ARG A 250 -34.35 25.88 10.67
CA ARG A 250 -33.80 26.90 11.58
C ARG A 250 -34.83 27.39 12.59
N ASP A 251 -36.04 27.73 12.13
CA ASP A 251 -37.09 28.29 12.99
C ASP A 251 -37.62 27.27 14.00
N LEU A 252 -37.57 25.99 13.63
CA LEU A 252 -38.11 24.89 14.44
C LEU A 252 -37.25 24.53 15.65
N SER A 253 -36.00 25.01 15.71
CA SER A 253 -35.11 24.84 16.87
C SER A 253 -35.06 23.40 17.39
N LEU A 254 -35.12 22.42 16.47
CA LEU A 254 -35.30 20.99 16.75
C LEU A 254 -34.31 20.44 17.79
N ARG A 255 -33.06 20.92 17.73
CA ARG A 255 -31.97 20.47 18.60
C ARG A 255 -32.10 21.01 20.03
N THR A 256 -32.52 22.26 20.19
CA THR A 256 -32.57 22.96 21.49
C THR A 256 -33.88 22.73 22.20
N THR A 257 -35.00 22.77 21.47
CA THR A 257 -36.35 22.66 22.04
C THR A 257 -36.78 21.21 22.22
N TYR A 258 -36.51 20.38 21.21
CA TYR A 258 -37.02 19.01 21.15
C TYR A 258 -35.94 17.93 21.33
N HIS A 259 -34.67 18.32 21.45
CA HIS A 259 -33.53 17.38 21.53
C HIS A 259 -33.49 16.34 20.41
N VAL A 260 -33.96 16.74 19.22
CA VAL A 260 -33.94 15.92 17.99
C VAL A 260 -33.10 16.61 16.92
N ASN A 261 -32.50 15.82 16.03
CA ASN A 261 -31.73 16.34 14.90
C ASN A 261 -32.29 15.78 13.60
N ALA A 262 -32.46 16.65 12.60
CA ALA A 262 -32.89 16.24 11.27
C ALA A 262 -31.71 15.60 10.50
N LEU A 263 -31.94 14.41 9.94
CA LEU A 263 -30.99 13.67 9.11
C LEU A 263 -31.27 13.89 7.61
N ALA A 264 -32.55 13.85 7.23
CA ALA A 264 -33.01 14.09 5.86
C ALA A 264 -34.46 14.58 5.84
N VAL A 265 -34.82 15.33 4.79
CA VAL A 265 -36.20 15.62 4.43
C VAL A 265 -36.45 14.94 3.09
N SER A 266 -37.55 14.21 2.92
CA SER A 266 -37.99 13.72 1.63
C SER A 266 -39.36 14.26 1.28
N THR A 267 -39.53 14.65 0.02
CA THR A 267 -40.81 15.07 -0.55
C THR A 267 -41.25 14.00 -1.53
N THR A 268 -42.48 13.51 -1.39
CA THR A 268 -43.03 12.49 -2.31
C THR A 268 -43.74 13.19 -3.46
N ASN A 269 -43.20 13.06 -4.68
CA ASN A 269 -43.81 13.60 -5.90
C ASN A 269 -44.32 12.48 -6.81
N SER A 270 -45.03 12.83 -7.89
CA SER A 270 -45.54 11.89 -8.91
C SER A 270 -44.47 11.04 -9.62
N ARG A 271 -43.18 11.36 -9.44
CA ARG A 271 -42.01 10.62 -9.97
C ARG A 271 -41.29 9.77 -8.92
N GLY A 272 -41.80 9.72 -7.69
CA GLY A 272 -41.19 9.02 -6.55
C GLY A 272 -40.76 9.96 -5.41
N GLN A 273 -40.12 9.39 -4.38
CA GLN A 273 -39.52 10.16 -3.28
C GLN A 273 -38.27 10.91 -3.74
N VAL A 274 -38.20 12.20 -3.44
CA VAL A 274 -37.02 13.03 -3.67
C VAL A 274 -36.48 13.47 -2.31
N VAL A 275 -35.25 13.06 -2.01
CA VAL A 275 -34.58 13.44 -0.76
C VAL A 275 -33.88 14.77 -0.93
N ARG A 276 -34.26 15.73 -0.09
CA ARG A 276 -33.73 17.08 -0.04
C ARG A 276 -32.66 17.19 1.05
N ARG A 277 -31.71 18.09 0.81
CA ARG A 277 -30.66 18.39 1.78
C ARG A 277 -31.28 19.06 3.03
N CYS A 278 -30.84 18.62 4.21
CA CYS A 278 -31.12 19.30 5.47
C CYS A 278 -30.17 20.49 5.64
N ASP A 279 -30.50 21.62 5.02
CA ASP A 279 -29.88 22.91 5.33
C ASP A 279 -30.79 23.69 6.28
N PRO A 280 -30.27 24.64 7.07
CA PRO A 280 -31.07 25.42 8.01
C PRO A 280 -32.28 26.11 7.36
N ASP A 281 -32.13 26.50 6.09
CA ASP A 281 -33.15 27.24 5.34
C ASP A 281 -34.11 26.32 4.57
N THR A 282 -34.03 24.99 4.78
CA THR A 282 -34.96 24.03 4.18
C THR A 282 -36.36 24.22 4.74
N LEU A 283 -37.28 24.66 3.88
CA LEU A 283 -38.71 24.81 4.18
C LEU A 283 -39.43 23.46 4.17
N LEU A 284 -40.15 23.15 5.25
CA LEU A 284 -41.00 21.97 5.37
C LEU A 284 -42.41 22.25 4.83
N GLN A 285 -42.91 21.37 3.97
CA GLN A 285 -44.27 21.43 3.41
C GLN A 285 -45.14 20.30 3.97
N PRO A 286 -46.47 20.47 4.03
CA PRO A 286 -47.38 19.37 4.28
C PRO A 286 -47.13 18.20 3.32
N GLY A 287 -47.05 16.99 3.87
CA GLY A 287 -46.73 15.76 3.13
C GLY A 287 -45.24 15.43 3.05
N ASP A 288 -44.34 16.33 3.49
CA ASP A 288 -42.91 16.01 3.62
C ASP A 288 -42.70 14.96 4.72
N THR A 289 -41.72 14.08 4.50
CA THR A 289 -41.23 13.13 5.50
C THR A 289 -39.89 13.61 6.04
N LEU A 290 -39.79 13.73 7.36
CA LEU A 290 -38.59 14.08 8.10
C LEU A 290 -38.01 12.82 8.75
N PHE A 291 -36.76 12.50 8.41
CA PHE A 291 -35.96 11.50 9.10
C PHE A 291 -35.20 12.18 10.22
N ILE A 292 -35.45 11.81 11.47
CA ILE A 292 -34.81 12.41 12.64
C ILE A 292 -34.01 11.39 13.43
N LYS A 293 -32.97 11.87 14.12
CA LYS A 293 -32.37 11.18 15.26
C LYS A 293 -32.81 11.85 16.55
N ALA A 294 -33.49 11.13 17.42
CA ALA A 294 -33.92 11.58 18.73
C ALA A 294 -32.98 11.12 19.85
N SER A 295 -32.93 11.91 20.93
CA SER A 295 -32.11 11.59 22.11
C SER A 295 -32.80 10.58 23.04
N SER A 296 -34.13 10.48 22.99
CA SER A 296 -34.96 9.55 23.76
C SER A 296 -36.31 9.34 23.06
N GLU A 297 -37.04 8.27 23.40
CA GLU A 297 -38.41 8.05 22.91
C GLU A 297 -39.36 9.18 23.38
N GLU A 298 -39.20 9.67 24.61
CA GLU A 298 -39.98 10.80 25.14
C GLU A 298 -39.83 12.07 24.29
N ALA A 299 -38.63 12.33 23.76
CA ALA A 299 -38.39 13.47 22.87
C ALA A 299 -39.20 13.36 21.56
N VAL A 300 -39.32 12.13 21.02
CA VAL A 300 -40.14 11.86 19.83
C VAL A 300 -41.63 12.06 20.15
N THR A 301 -42.10 11.53 21.28
CA THR A 301 -43.51 11.68 21.70
C THR A 301 -43.88 13.14 21.93
N ASN A 302 -43.00 13.92 22.58
CA ASN A 302 -43.21 15.36 22.79
C ASN A 302 -43.26 16.13 21.47
N LEU A 303 -42.34 15.83 20.54
CA LEU A 303 -42.30 16.42 19.22
C LEU A 303 -43.61 16.14 18.45
N ILE A 304 -44.03 14.88 18.40
CA ILE A 304 -45.25 14.45 17.70
C ILE A 304 -46.48 15.18 18.26
N ARG A 305 -46.61 15.23 19.59
CA ARG A 305 -47.77 15.82 20.27
C ARG A 305 -47.86 17.33 20.09
N GLU A 306 -46.75 18.04 20.25
CA GLU A 306 -46.74 19.52 20.16
C GLU A 306 -46.78 20.00 18.70
N ALA A 307 -46.09 19.31 17.80
CA ALA A 307 -45.98 19.71 16.40
C ALA A 307 -47.09 19.13 15.51
N ARG A 308 -47.95 18.26 16.05
CA ARG A 308 -49.03 17.55 15.32
C ARG A 308 -48.49 16.86 14.07
N LEU A 309 -47.55 15.94 14.29
CA LEU A 309 -46.89 15.16 13.25
C LEU A 309 -47.35 13.70 13.28
N ASP A 310 -47.18 12.96 12.18
CA ASP A 310 -47.52 11.54 12.11
C ASP A 310 -46.25 10.68 12.15
N LEU A 311 -46.15 9.74 13.10
CA LEU A 311 -45.07 8.75 13.09
C LEU A 311 -45.33 7.70 12.00
N VAL A 312 -44.40 7.57 11.06
CA VAL A 312 -44.47 6.60 9.96
C VAL A 312 -43.78 5.29 10.35
N ALA A 313 -42.54 5.37 10.88
CA ALA A 313 -41.76 4.20 11.25
C ALA A 313 -40.75 4.49 12.38
N SER A 314 -40.56 3.51 13.27
CA SER A 314 -39.52 3.48 14.30
C SER A 314 -39.19 2.01 14.62
N PRO A 315 -38.01 1.46 14.24
CA PRO A 315 -36.89 2.13 13.55
C PRO A 315 -37.25 2.59 12.14
N ALA A 316 -36.73 3.74 11.73
CA ALA A 316 -36.84 4.21 10.35
C ALA A 316 -35.79 3.57 9.45
N VAL A 317 -36.19 3.29 8.19
CA VAL A 317 -35.23 2.94 7.14
C VAL A 317 -34.73 4.24 6.51
N LEU A 318 -33.44 4.55 6.69
CA LEU A 318 -32.85 5.75 6.12
C LEU A 318 -32.87 5.74 4.59
N PRO A 319 -33.18 6.88 3.94
CA PRO A 319 -33.16 6.99 2.49
C PRO A 319 -31.76 6.74 1.90
N LYS A 320 -31.71 6.28 0.65
CA LYS A 320 -30.46 5.89 -0.02
C LYS A 320 -29.42 7.03 -0.07
N GLU A 321 -29.88 8.26 -0.13
CA GLU A 321 -29.10 9.49 -0.25
C GLU A 321 -28.39 9.89 1.06
N VAL A 322 -28.79 9.32 2.20
CA VAL A 322 -28.10 9.47 3.49
C VAL A 322 -27.13 8.32 3.65
N HIS A 323 -25.84 8.61 3.53
CA HIS A 323 -24.78 7.62 3.69
C HIS A 323 -24.34 7.55 5.15
N LEU A 324 -24.23 6.33 5.67
CA LEU A 324 -23.58 6.05 6.95
C LEU A 324 -22.13 5.71 6.70
N ALA A 325 -21.24 6.28 7.49
CA ALA A 325 -19.82 5.97 7.42
C ALA A 325 -19.18 5.95 8.82
N GLU A 326 -18.15 5.13 8.97
CA GLU A 326 -17.30 5.14 10.16
C GLU A 326 -16.04 5.97 9.92
N VAL A 327 -15.68 6.74 10.93
CA VAL A 327 -14.54 7.66 10.94
C VAL A 327 -13.68 7.36 12.16
N ILE A 328 -12.40 7.08 11.95
CA ILE A 328 -11.41 6.95 13.02
C ILE A 328 -10.61 8.23 13.16
N ILE A 329 -10.30 8.61 14.40
CA ILE A 329 -9.41 9.74 14.72
C ILE A 329 -7.97 9.25 14.79
N PRO A 330 -7.08 9.62 13.85
CA PRO A 330 -5.69 9.19 13.86
C PRO A 330 -4.88 9.84 15.00
N PRO A 331 -3.74 9.26 15.44
CA PRO A 331 -2.93 9.79 16.53
C PRO A 331 -2.34 11.20 16.34
N ARG A 332 -2.39 11.75 15.12
CA ARG A 332 -1.90 13.09 14.78
C ARG A 332 -3.04 14.10 14.51
N SER A 333 -4.29 13.75 14.80
CA SER A 333 -5.46 14.59 14.53
C SER A 333 -5.52 15.82 15.44
N GLU A 334 -5.85 16.99 14.88
CA GLU A 334 -6.07 18.22 15.64
C GLU A 334 -7.38 18.21 16.46
N LEU A 335 -8.22 17.18 16.24
CA LEU A 335 -9.48 16.98 16.95
C LEU A 335 -9.29 16.38 18.35
N ILE A 336 -8.10 15.86 18.65
CA ILE A 336 -7.79 15.22 19.94
C ILE A 336 -7.92 16.26 21.08
N GLY A 337 -8.64 15.88 22.13
CA GLY A 337 -8.86 16.71 23.32
C GLY A 337 -10.02 17.72 23.21
N ARG A 338 -10.66 17.85 22.05
CA ARG A 338 -11.87 18.68 21.86
C ARG A 338 -13.14 17.86 22.02
N THR A 339 -14.24 18.48 22.41
CA THR A 339 -15.56 17.80 22.39
C THR A 339 -16.19 17.86 20.99
N ILE A 340 -17.09 16.94 20.70
CA ILE A 340 -17.86 16.94 19.44
C ILE A 340 -18.66 18.25 19.29
N ARG A 341 -19.10 18.86 20.39
CA ARG A 341 -19.76 20.18 20.39
C ARG A 341 -18.79 21.29 19.96
N ASP A 342 -17.56 21.29 20.46
CA ASP A 342 -16.57 22.34 20.15
C ASP A 342 -16.09 22.31 18.71
N VAL A 343 -16.04 21.10 18.11
CA VAL A 343 -15.59 20.90 16.72
C VAL A 343 -16.66 21.35 15.71
N ASP A 344 -17.94 21.37 16.09
CA ASP A 344 -19.07 21.65 15.17
C ASP A 344 -18.96 20.82 13.86
N PHE A 345 -18.92 19.50 14.04
CA PHE A 345 -18.62 18.52 12.98
C PHE A 345 -19.53 18.68 11.74
N PHE A 346 -20.79 19.11 11.95
CA PHE A 346 -21.73 19.38 10.88
C PHE A 346 -21.34 20.63 10.06
N ARG A 347 -20.93 21.72 10.70
CA ARG A 347 -20.53 22.94 9.98
C ARG A 347 -19.23 22.76 9.21
N ILE A 348 -18.24 22.09 9.78
CA ILE A 348 -16.92 21.90 9.16
C ILE A 348 -16.99 20.85 8.05
N TYR A 349 -17.56 19.68 8.34
CA TYR A 349 -17.51 18.54 7.43
C TYR A 349 -18.83 18.31 6.67
N GLY A 350 -19.95 18.86 7.13
CA GLY A 350 -21.30 18.56 6.62
C GLY A 350 -21.77 17.16 6.96
N ALA A 351 -21.23 16.59 8.04
CA ALA A 351 -21.54 15.26 8.52
C ALA A 351 -22.06 15.33 9.96
N MET A 352 -23.07 14.53 10.27
CA MET A 352 -23.65 14.46 11.60
C MET A 352 -23.15 13.23 12.34
N VAL A 353 -22.66 13.42 13.56
CA VAL A 353 -22.22 12.31 14.42
C VAL A 353 -23.43 11.61 15.04
N LEU A 354 -23.63 10.35 14.68
CA LEU A 354 -24.66 9.48 15.23
C LEU A 354 -24.20 8.80 16.51
N ALA A 355 -22.97 8.31 16.58
CA ALA A 355 -22.46 7.63 17.77
C ALA A 355 -20.94 7.80 17.90
N LEU A 356 -20.45 7.70 19.13
CA LEU A 356 -19.03 7.69 19.45
C LEU A 356 -18.71 6.41 20.19
N GLN A 357 -17.62 5.79 19.78
CA GLN A 357 -16.99 4.69 20.47
C GLN A 357 -15.58 5.08 20.89
N ALA A 358 -15.39 5.21 22.20
CA ALA A 358 -14.10 5.53 22.79
C ALA A 358 -13.28 4.25 23.00
N GLY A 359 -12.32 3.99 22.10
CA GLY A 359 -11.52 2.75 22.08
C GLY A 359 -12.37 1.47 22.06
N ASN A 360 -12.15 0.58 23.03
CA ASN A 360 -12.81 -0.74 23.12
C ASN A 360 -14.07 -0.75 24.02
N ARG A 361 -14.59 0.43 24.37
CA ARG A 361 -15.81 0.56 25.18
C ARG A 361 -17.06 0.50 24.29
N PRO A 362 -18.20 -0.01 24.79
CA PRO A 362 -19.44 0.00 24.02
C PRO A 362 -19.77 1.42 23.56
N ALA A 363 -20.26 1.53 22.32
CA ALA A 363 -20.70 2.80 21.75
C ALA A 363 -21.71 3.46 22.69
N LYS A 364 -21.47 4.72 23.04
CA LYS A 364 -22.42 5.50 23.85
C LYS A 364 -23.14 6.48 22.94
N THR A 365 -24.47 6.47 23.00
CA THR A 365 -25.34 7.38 22.24
C THR A 365 -25.42 8.80 22.83
N ARG A 366 -24.55 9.15 23.80
CA ARG A 366 -24.38 10.52 24.32
C ARG A 366 -23.07 11.12 23.79
N THR A 367 -23.19 11.94 22.75
CA THR A 367 -22.07 12.30 21.87
C THR A 367 -21.80 13.80 21.73
N SER A 368 -22.38 14.69 22.55
CA SER A 368 -22.05 16.13 22.43
C SER A 368 -20.91 16.58 23.35
N ASP A 369 -20.90 16.13 24.60
CA ASP A 369 -19.97 16.58 25.65
C ASP A 369 -18.73 15.68 25.81
N THR A 370 -18.61 14.63 25.00
CA THR A 370 -17.52 13.68 25.09
C THR A 370 -16.30 14.20 24.35
N THR A 371 -15.14 14.19 25.02
CA THR A 371 -13.85 14.54 24.44
C THR A 371 -13.36 13.45 23.50
N LEU A 372 -12.82 13.85 22.35
CA LEU A 372 -12.29 12.96 21.32
C LEU A 372 -10.84 12.53 21.66
N GLY A 373 -10.56 11.24 21.60
CA GLY A 373 -9.24 10.64 21.78
C GLY A 373 -8.66 10.04 20.50
N ALA A 374 -7.36 9.74 20.53
CA ALA A 374 -6.70 9.01 19.45
C ALA A 374 -7.23 7.56 19.38
N GLY A 375 -7.62 7.13 18.18
CA GLY A 375 -8.19 5.80 17.93
C GLY A 375 -9.69 5.69 18.19
N ASP A 376 -10.36 6.79 18.57
CA ASP A 376 -11.81 6.82 18.71
C ASP A 376 -12.50 6.69 17.35
N THR A 377 -13.65 6.00 17.35
CA THR A 377 -14.46 5.78 16.15
C THR A 377 -15.80 6.51 16.26
N LEU A 378 -16.10 7.30 15.24
CA LEU A 378 -17.35 8.02 15.07
C LEU A 378 -18.19 7.35 13.98
N LEU A 379 -19.45 7.04 14.28
CA LEU A 379 -20.44 6.73 13.25
C LEU A 379 -21.07 8.05 12.80
N ILE A 380 -20.99 8.36 11.51
CA ILE A 380 -21.52 9.59 10.93
C ILE A 380 -22.60 9.32 9.88
N ALA A 381 -23.59 10.21 9.81
CA ALA A 381 -24.51 10.34 8.69
C ALA A 381 -24.10 11.55 7.83
N ALA A 382 -23.88 11.32 6.54
CA ALA A 382 -23.39 12.34 5.62
C ALA A 382 -23.96 12.14 4.22
N ASN A 383 -24.01 13.21 3.43
CA ASN A 383 -24.27 13.09 1.99
C ASN A 383 -22.97 12.85 1.21
N GLU A 384 -23.08 12.50 -0.07
CA GLU A 384 -21.91 12.20 -0.93
C GLU A 384 -20.90 13.38 -1.00
N SER A 385 -21.38 14.62 -0.98
CA SER A 385 -20.51 15.81 -1.00
C SER A 385 -19.70 15.97 0.29
N ALA A 386 -20.29 15.64 1.44
CA ALA A 386 -19.66 15.69 2.75
C ALA A 386 -18.63 14.56 2.90
N LEU A 387 -18.93 13.35 2.42
CA LEU A 387 -17.96 12.27 2.34
C LEU A 387 -16.75 12.64 1.47
N LYS A 388 -16.97 13.26 0.31
CA LYS A 388 -15.87 13.76 -0.55
C LYS A 388 -15.02 14.82 0.15
N ARG A 389 -15.61 15.69 0.98
CA ARG A 389 -14.85 16.65 1.81
C ARG A 389 -14.03 15.94 2.87
N LEU A 390 -14.61 15.00 3.62
CA LEU A 390 -13.91 14.20 4.64
C LEU A 390 -12.68 13.47 4.07
N ARG A 391 -12.78 12.92 2.85
CA ARG A 391 -11.65 12.27 2.15
C ARG A 391 -10.44 13.19 1.88
N LYS A 392 -10.64 14.52 1.83
CA LYS A 392 -9.56 15.50 1.62
C LYS A 392 -8.79 15.82 2.91
N PHE A 393 -9.41 15.68 4.07
CA PHE A 393 -8.83 15.98 5.39
C PHE A 393 -8.28 14.71 6.08
N ARG A 394 -7.42 13.96 5.38
CA ARG A 394 -6.88 12.66 5.86
C ARG A 394 -6.06 12.74 7.17
N ASN A 395 -5.59 13.93 7.52
CA ASN A 395 -4.79 14.14 8.72
C ASN A 395 -5.65 14.13 10.01
N ASP A 396 -6.92 14.50 9.90
CA ASP A 396 -7.81 14.66 11.06
C ASP A 396 -8.77 13.49 11.25
N VAL A 397 -9.13 12.82 10.14
CA VAL A 397 -10.14 11.77 10.09
C VAL A 397 -9.75 10.73 9.05
N LEU A 398 -9.82 9.45 9.43
CA LEU A 398 -9.68 8.31 8.53
C LEU A 398 -11.04 7.65 8.31
N LEU A 399 -11.56 7.72 7.08
CA LEU A 399 -12.81 7.07 6.69
C LEU A 399 -12.57 5.54 6.59
N VAL A 400 -13.28 4.75 7.40
CA VAL A 400 -13.05 3.29 7.55
C VAL A 400 -14.02 2.47 6.72
N SER A 401 -15.29 2.85 6.73
CA SER A 401 -16.34 2.17 5.97
C SER A 401 -17.18 3.19 5.23
N GLU A 402 -17.21 3.06 3.92
CA GLU A 402 -18.27 3.61 3.08
C GLU A 402 -19.10 2.42 2.65
N GLN A 403 -20.43 2.53 2.75
CA GLN A 403 -21.27 1.69 1.93
C GLN A 403 -21.03 2.06 0.45
N GLU A 404 -20.06 1.40 -0.16
CA GLU A 404 -20.15 1.02 -1.56
C GLU A 404 -21.22 -0.08 -1.65
N GLU A 405 -22.47 0.34 -1.82
CA GLU A 405 -23.51 -0.50 -2.42
C GLU A 405 -23.02 -0.81 -3.85
N GLN A 406 -22.10 -1.77 -4.00
CA GLN A 406 -21.55 -2.27 -5.26
C GLN A 406 -21.59 -1.25 -6.42
N ARG A 407 -21.07 -0.04 -6.22
CA ARG A 407 -20.66 0.76 -7.36
C ARG A 407 -19.35 0.14 -7.76
N GLU A 408 -19.45 -0.86 -8.63
CA GLU A 408 -18.39 -1.17 -9.58
C GLU A 408 -17.81 0.18 -9.98
N SER A 409 -16.59 0.53 -9.55
CA SER A 409 -15.92 1.66 -10.17
C SER A 409 -15.90 1.30 -11.65
N PRO A 410 -16.70 2.00 -12.49
CA PRO A 410 -16.78 1.62 -13.88
C PRO A 410 -15.36 1.75 -14.41
N LEU A 411 -14.90 0.72 -15.13
CA LEU A 411 -13.64 0.81 -15.85
C LEU A 411 -13.66 2.16 -16.56
N THR A 412 -12.68 2.99 -16.23
CA THR A 412 -12.57 4.26 -16.93
C THR A 412 -12.50 3.94 -18.43
N PRO A 413 -13.11 4.74 -19.32
CA PRO A 413 -13.01 4.50 -20.76
C PRO A 413 -11.55 4.49 -21.27
N THR A 414 -10.61 4.96 -20.42
CA THR A 414 -9.16 4.96 -20.58
C THR A 414 -8.48 3.64 -20.19
N ALA A 415 -9.13 2.75 -19.43
CA ALA A 415 -8.56 1.47 -18.99
C ALA A 415 -8.11 0.58 -20.16
N ARG A 416 -8.87 0.55 -21.27
CA ARG A 416 -8.49 -0.17 -22.49
C ARG A 416 -7.17 0.32 -23.08
N TRP A 417 -6.95 1.64 -23.05
CA TRP A 417 -5.74 2.26 -23.57
C TRP A 417 -4.54 1.95 -22.68
N VAL A 418 -4.72 1.97 -21.35
CA VAL A 418 -3.68 1.56 -20.40
C VAL A 418 -3.23 0.13 -20.66
N VAL A 419 -4.16 -0.82 -20.87
CA VAL A 419 -3.80 -2.21 -21.20
C VAL A 419 -3.07 -2.31 -22.54
N VAL A 420 -3.55 -1.63 -23.59
CA VAL A 420 -2.88 -1.64 -24.91
C VAL A 420 -1.47 -1.07 -24.82
N ILE A 421 -1.28 0.06 -24.14
CA ILE A 421 0.04 0.69 -23.96
C ILE A 421 0.95 -0.21 -23.13
N LEU A 422 0.43 -0.85 -22.08
CA LEU A 422 1.19 -1.79 -21.26
C LEU A 422 1.68 -2.99 -22.09
N VAL A 423 0.80 -3.63 -22.87
CA VAL A 423 1.18 -4.74 -23.76
C VAL A 423 2.20 -4.26 -24.81
N GLY A 424 2.00 -3.09 -25.41
CA GLY A 424 2.96 -2.50 -26.36
C GLY A 424 4.33 -2.25 -25.75
N MET A 425 4.39 -1.73 -24.52
CA MET A 425 5.61 -1.56 -23.75
C MET A 425 6.32 -2.91 -23.55
N LEU A 426 5.60 -3.94 -23.10
CA LEU A 426 6.17 -5.27 -22.87
C LEU A 426 6.74 -5.90 -24.15
N ILE A 427 6.03 -5.76 -25.27
CA ILE A 427 6.53 -6.24 -26.57
C ILE A 427 7.81 -5.50 -26.96
N ALA A 428 7.85 -4.18 -26.83
CA ALA A 428 9.04 -3.38 -27.16
C ALA A 428 10.26 -3.78 -26.31
N MET A 429 10.05 -4.05 -25.02
CA MET A 429 11.11 -4.49 -24.10
C MET A 429 11.57 -5.93 -24.37
N SER A 430 10.64 -6.83 -24.67
CA SER A 430 10.96 -8.24 -24.93
C SER A 430 11.64 -8.47 -26.27
N THR A 431 11.35 -7.64 -27.27
CA THR A 431 11.92 -7.75 -28.63
C THR A 431 13.22 -6.95 -28.80
N GLY A 432 13.55 -6.08 -27.84
CA GLY A 432 14.74 -5.23 -27.92
C GLY A 432 14.66 -4.14 -28.99
N ILE A 433 13.48 -3.84 -29.54
CA ILE A 433 13.27 -2.80 -30.58
C ILE A 433 13.69 -1.41 -30.08
N ALA A 434 13.53 -1.16 -28.78
CA ALA A 434 13.97 0.07 -28.12
C ALA A 434 14.67 -0.26 -26.80
N ALA A 435 15.53 0.65 -26.32
CA ALA A 435 16.07 0.55 -24.98
C ALA A 435 14.93 0.52 -23.94
N ASN A 436 15.07 -0.29 -22.90
CA ASN A 436 14.04 -0.51 -21.88
C ASN A 436 13.54 0.80 -21.26
N VAL A 437 14.46 1.72 -20.94
CA VAL A 437 14.12 3.05 -20.42
C VAL A 437 13.22 3.83 -21.39
N THR A 438 13.52 3.78 -22.69
CA THR A 438 12.75 4.48 -23.72
C THR A 438 11.35 3.90 -23.85
N ALA A 439 11.22 2.57 -23.86
CA ALA A 439 9.91 1.91 -23.91
C ALA A 439 9.02 2.32 -22.72
N VAL A 440 9.59 2.34 -21.51
CA VAL A 440 8.87 2.74 -20.29
C VAL A 440 8.50 4.23 -20.30
N LEU A 441 9.42 5.12 -20.68
CA LEU A 441 9.15 6.56 -20.72
C LEU A 441 8.08 6.91 -21.77
N VAL A 442 8.11 6.28 -22.95
CA VAL A 442 7.07 6.43 -23.97
C VAL A 442 5.73 5.92 -23.45
N ALA A 443 5.70 4.75 -22.79
CA ALA A 443 4.48 4.20 -22.20
C ALA A 443 3.89 5.13 -21.13
N ALA A 444 4.73 5.63 -20.22
CA ALA A 444 4.33 6.60 -19.19
C ALA A 444 3.73 7.87 -19.81
N ALA A 445 4.39 8.45 -20.82
CA ALA A 445 3.89 9.62 -21.53
C ALA A 445 2.54 9.36 -22.22
N LEU A 446 2.42 8.24 -22.94
CA LEU A 446 1.18 7.84 -23.62
C LEU A 446 0.03 7.60 -22.64
N MET A 447 0.29 7.02 -21.46
CA MET A 447 -0.74 6.81 -20.43
C MET A 447 -1.24 8.15 -19.84
N VAL A 448 -0.34 9.12 -19.65
CA VAL A 448 -0.72 10.48 -19.23
C VAL A 448 -1.56 11.15 -20.31
N ILE A 449 -1.13 11.10 -21.58
CA ILE A 449 -1.85 11.68 -22.73
C ILE A 449 -3.22 11.02 -22.91
N ALA A 450 -3.32 9.70 -22.75
CA ALA A 450 -4.57 8.95 -22.79
C ALA A 450 -5.55 9.37 -21.68
N GLY A 451 -5.08 10.09 -20.66
CA GLY A 451 -5.91 10.60 -19.57
C GLY A 451 -6.09 9.61 -18.42
N ALA A 452 -5.10 8.75 -18.16
CA ALA A 452 -5.15 7.80 -17.05
C ALA A 452 -5.23 8.48 -15.67
N PHE A 453 -4.76 9.72 -15.55
CA PHE A 453 -4.68 10.50 -14.29
C PHE A 453 -5.68 11.67 -14.23
N ARG A 454 -6.85 11.55 -14.85
CA ARG A 454 -7.86 12.64 -14.84
C ARG A 454 -8.35 12.91 -13.41
N GLY A 455 -7.87 14.01 -12.81
CA GLY A 455 -8.28 14.45 -11.48
C GLY A 455 -7.28 14.11 -10.36
N THR A 456 -6.17 13.45 -10.68
CA THR A 456 -5.05 13.19 -9.75
C THR A 456 -3.74 13.70 -10.32
N ASN A 457 -2.81 14.07 -9.45
CA ASN A 457 -1.50 14.55 -9.90
C ASN A 457 -0.59 13.35 -10.17
N VAL A 458 -0.07 13.24 -11.41
CA VAL A 458 0.86 12.18 -11.81
C VAL A 458 2.05 12.08 -10.84
N TYR A 459 2.58 13.22 -10.39
CA TYR A 459 3.74 13.28 -9.50
C TYR A 459 3.46 12.70 -8.10
N GLN A 460 2.20 12.61 -7.67
CA GLN A 460 1.82 11.98 -6.39
C GLN A 460 1.92 10.45 -6.45
N ASN A 461 1.86 9.86 -7.65
CA ASN A 461 2.01 8.42 -7.85
C ASN A 461 3.47 7.97 -7.89
N ILE A 462 4.42 8.91 -7.90
CA ILE A 462 5.85 8.63 -7.93
C ILE A 462 6.39 8.56 -6.49
N ASN A 463 7.05 7.45 -6.15
CA ASN A 463 7.78 7.34 -4.88
C ASN A 463 9.14 8.04 -5.00
N TRP A 464 9.14 9.35 -4.73
CA TRP A 464 10.34 10.19 -4.78
C TRP A 464 11.43 9.77 -3.80
N GLU A 465 11.06 9.23 -2.64
CA GLU A 465 12.01 8.69 -1.67
C GLU A 465 12.83 7.56 -2.30
N SER A 466 12.19 6.63 -3.01
CA SER A 466 12.90 5.56 -3.72
C SER A 466 13.81 6.10 -4.82
N ILE A 467 13.34 7.07 -5.61
CA ILE A 467 14.12 7.66 -6.71
C ILE A 467 15.37 8.37 -6.18
N VAL A 468 15.21 9.24 -5.19
CA VAL A 468 16.32 10.01 -4.60
C VAL A 468 17.31 9.08 -3.92
N MET A 469 16.85 8.06 -3.21
CA MET A 469 17.71 7.06 -2.59
C MET A 469 18.57 6.34 -3.63
N ILE A 470 17.97 5.79 -4.69
CA ILE A 470 18.70 5.02 -5.72
C ILE A 470 19.70 5.92 -6.45
N ALA A 471 19.27 7.12 -6.86
CA ALA A 471 20.13 8.11 -7.51
C ALA A 471 21.31 8.52 -6.63
N SER A 472 21.13 8.56 -5.30
CA SER A 472 22.18 8.95 -4.36
C SER A 472 23.12 7.81 -3.99
N VAL A 473 22.67 6.55 -4.04
CA VAL A 473 23.50 5.38 -3.74
C VAL A 473 24.35 4.95 -4.95
N MET A 474 23.92 5.20 -6.19
CA MET A 474 24.73 4.86 -7.37
C MET A 474 26.15 5.44 -7.37
N PRO A 475 26.36 6.75 -7.09
CA PRO A 475 27.71 7.30 -7.03
C PRO A 475 28.59 6.72 -5.89
N LEU A 476 27.99 6.09 -4.88
CA LEU A 476 28.73 5.39 -3.82
C LEU A 476 29.46 4.17 -4.39
N ALA A 477 28.87 3.45 -5.35
CA ALA A 477 29.55 2.37 -6.07
C ALA A 477 30.77 2.91 -6.84
N THR A 478 30.60 4.03 -7.57
CA THR A 478 31.69 4.72 -8.26
C THR A 478 32.80 5.18 -7.31
N ALA A 479 32.44 5.61 -6.09
CA ALA A 479 33.43 5.98 -5.07
C ALA A 479 34.24 4.75 -4.58
N LEU A 480 33.59 3.61 -4.39
CA LEU A 480 34.24 2.36 -3.99
C LEU A 480 35.21 1.84 -5.07
N GLU A 481 34.81 1.92 -6.34
CA GLU A 481 35.67 1.59 -7.49
C GLU A 481 36.87 2.53 -7.58
N LYS A 482 36.63 3.85 -7.63
CA LYS A 482 37.67 4.86 -7.82
C LYS A 482 38.74 4.83 -6.73
N THR A 483 38.35 4.49 -5.51
CA THR A 483 39.28 4.41 -4.38
C THR A 483 40.03 3.09 -4.27
N GLY A 484 39.67 2.08 -5.08
CA GLY A 484 40.22 0.73 -4.99
C GLY A 484 39.73 -0.04 -3.75
N ALA A 485 38.64 0.41 -3.13
CA ALA A 485 38.05 -0.28 -1.98
C ALA A 485 37.48 -1.65 -2.39
N LEU A 486 36.87 -1.74 -3.58
CA LEU A 486 36.39 -3.03 -4.10
C LEU A 486 37.55 -4.00 -4.37
N ASP A 487 38.67 -3.54 -4.95
CA ASP A 487 39.88 -4.38 -5.16
C ASP A 487 40.40 -4.97 -3.86
N LEU A 488 40.36 -4.19 -2.78
CA LEU A 488 40.83 -4.59 -1.46
C LEU A 488 39.91 -5.66 -0.85
N VAL A 489 38.59 -5.50 -0.98
CA VAL A 489 37.64 -6.53 -0.54
C VAL A 489 37.77 -7.80 -1.38
N ALA A 490 37.87 -7.67 -2.70
CA ALA A 490 38.03 -8.79 -3.61
C ALA A 490 39.30 -9.59 -3.33
N SER A 491 40.44 -8.92 -3.19
CA SER A 491 41.73 -9.57 -2.88
C SER A 491 41.73 -10.29 -1.53
N VAL A 492 41.04 -9.77 -0.52
CA VAL A 492 40.86 -10.47 0.78
C VAL A 492 40.03 -11.74 0.63
N ILE A 493 38.99 -11.73 -0.22
CA ILE A 493 38.16 -12.91 -0.49
C ILE A 493 38.96 -13.95 -1.27
N VAL A 494 39.65 -13.53 -2.34
CA VAL A 494 40.45 -14.40 -3.22
C VAL A 494 41.66 -15.00 -2.48
N GLY A 495 42.27 -14.24 -1.56
CA GLY A 495 43.42 -14.70 -0.77
C GLY A 495 43.10 -15.75 0.30
N ARG A 496 41.82 -16.07 0.54
CA ARG A 496 41.40 -17.08 1.54
C ARG A 496 41.08 -18.42 0.86
N PRO A 497 41.87 -19.48 1.14
CA PRO A 497 41.60 -20.82 0.61
C PRO A 497 40.18 -21.29 0.98
N GLY A 498 39.43 -21.77 -0.01
CA GLY A 498 38.06 -22.28 0.18
C GLY A 498 36.93 -21.32 -0.25
N LEU A 499 37.20 -20.02 -0.37
CA LEU A 499 36.23 -19.03 -0.89
C LEU A 499 36.35 -18.78 -2.40
N THR A 500 37.38 -19.36 -3.04
CA THR A 500 37.67 -19.17 -4.46
C THR A 500 36.91 -20.11 -5.39
N SER A 501 36.27 -21.17 -4.86
CA SER A 501 35.44 -22.03 -5.71
C SER A 501 34.17 -21.28 -6.16
N PRO A 502 33.75 -21.37 -7.44
CA PRO A 502 32.62 -20.61 -7.96
C PRO A 502 31.30 -20.80 -7.17
N PRO A 503 30.94 -22.03 -6.73
CA PRO A 503 29.76 -22.23 -5.88
C PRO A 503 29.89 -21.60 -4.48
N ALA A 504 31.09 -21.62 -3.88
CA ALA A 504 31.32 -20.98 -2.59
C ALA A 504 31.21 -19.46 -2.68
N LEU A 505 31.66 -18.88 -3.80
CA LEU A 505 31.52 -17.46 -4.08
C LEU A 505 30.06 -17.05 -4.24
N LEU A 506 29.28 -17.84 -4.99
CA LEU A 506 27.84 -17.63 -5.13
C LEU A 506 27.13 -17.69 -3.76
N LEU A 507 27.47 -18.68 -2.93
CA LEU A 507 26.97 -18.80 -1.56
C LEU A 507 27.33 -17.58 -0.70
N LEU A 508 28.60 -17.15 -0.74
CA LEU A 508 29.08 -15.98 0.02
C LEU A 508 28.30 -14.72 -0.40
N LEU A 509 28.25 -14.44 -1.71
CA LEU A 509 27.55 -13.29 -2.25
C LEU A 509 26.07 -13.33 -1.92
N PHE A 510 25.41 -14.50 -2.04
CA PHE A 510 24.01 -14.63 -1.65
C PHE A 510 23.81 -14.30 -0.18
N VAL A 511 24.59 -14.91 0.73
CA VAL A 511 24.44 -14.71 2.18
C VAL A 511 24.69 -13.26 2.56
N VAL A 512 25.78 -12.66 2.07
CA VAL A 512 26.11 -11.25 2.36
C VAL A 512 25.03 -10.31 1.82
N THR A 513 24.62 -10.50 0.56
CA THR A 513 23.56 -9.67 -0.06
C THR A 513 22.26 -9.80 0.71
N SER A 514 21.86 -11.03 1.03
CA SER A 514 20.59 -11.31 1.69
C SER A 514 20.58 -10.75 3.12
N LEU A 515 21.69 -10.82 3.87
CA LEU A 515 21.83 -10.22 5.20
C LEU A 515 21.80 -8.69 5.15
N LEU A 516 22.58 -8.07 4.26
CA LEU A 516 22.58 -6.62 4.09
C LEU A 516 21.20 -6.11 3.67
N SER A 517 20.51 -6.84 2.80
CA SER A 517 19.17 -6.51 2.36
C SER A 517 18.10 -6.60 3.44
N GLN A 518 18.38 -7.22 4.61
CA GLN A 518 17.46 -7.16 5.76
C GLN A 518 17.55 -5.82 6.52
N ALA A 519 18.65 -5.10 6.35
CA ALA A 519 19.00 -3.90 7.09
C ALA A 519 18.99 -2.64 6.23
N ILE A 520 19.20 -2.80 4.93
CA ILE A 520 19.26 -1.77 3.91
C ILE A 520 18.15 -2.05 2.89
N SER A 521 17.80 -1.09 2.05
CA SER A 521 16.91 -1.36 0.92
C SER A 521 17.53 -2.36 -0.07
N ASN A 522 16.68 -3.22 -0.64
CA ASN A 522 17.06 -4.22 -1.65
C ASN A 522 17.89 -3.60 -2.78
N THR A 523 17.47 -2.41 -3.26
CA THR A 523 18.14 -1.73 -4.38
C THR A 523 19.51 -1.21 -3.99
N ALA A 524 19.63 -0.51 -2.85
CA ALA A 524 20.92 -0.01 -2.41
C ALA A 524 21.91 -1.17 -2.17
N THR A 525 21.43 -2.30 -1.65
CA THR A 525 22.24 -3.51 -1.48
C THR A 525 22.75 -4.04 -2.82
N SER A 526 21.89 -4.15 -3.84
CA SER A 526 22.33 -4.59 -5.17
C SER A 526 23.35 -3.64 -5.81
N VAL A 527 23.19 -2.32 -5.65
CA VAL A 527 24.13 -1.31 -6.18
C VAL A 527 25.51 -1.44 -5.55
N LEU A 528 25.58 -1.86 -4.28
CA LEU A 528 26.85 -2.06 -3.58
C LEU A 528 27.51 -3.40 -3.92
N ILE A 529 26.74 -4.47 -4.06
CA ILE A 529 27.30 -5.84 -4.20
C ILE A 529 27.51 -6.26 -5.66
N ALA A 530 26.72 -5.73 -6.61
CA ALA A 530 26.84 -6.13 -8.01
C ALA A 530 28.22 -5.81 -8.64
N PRO A 531 28.81 -4.60 -8.45
CA PRO A 531 30.16 -4.32 -8.92
C PRO A 531 31.22 -5.25 -8.29
N LEU A 532 31.08 -5.56 -7.00
CA LEU A 532 31.96 -6.50 -6.30
C LEU A 532 31.85 -7.92 -6.90
N ALA A 533 30.64 -8.37 -7.22
CA ALA A 533 30.41 -9.68 -7.82
C ALA A 533 31.05 -9.78 -9.22
N LEU A 534 30.91 -8.72 -10.03
CA LEU A 534 31.53 -8.61 -11.34
C LEU A 534 33.07 -8.64 -11.24
N GLN A 535 33.65 -7.87 -10.32
CA GLN A 535 35.09 -7.82 -10.11
C GLN A 535 35.66 -9.16 -9.60
N LEU A 536 34.95 -9.84 -8.70
CA LEU A 536 35.33 -11.18 -8.24
C LEU A 536 35.28 -12.21 -9.38
N ALA A 537 34.32 -12.07 -10.30
CA ALA A 537 34.25 -12.92 -11.49
C ALA A 537 35.47 -12.73 -12.39
N GLU A 538 35.85 -11.48 -12.63
CA GLU A 538 37.00 -11.11 -13.46
C GLU A 538 38.32 -11.61 -12.86
N GLN A 539 38.56 -11.39 -11.56
CA GLN A 539 39.79 -11.82 -10.89
C GLN A 539 39.95 -13.35 -10.84
N LEU A 540 38.85 -14.10 -10.79
CA LEU A 540 38.86 -15.56 -10.76
C LEU A 540 38.71 -16.21 -12.15
N GLY A 541 38.50 -15.41 -13.20
CA GLY A 541 38.30 -15.90 -14.56
C GLY A 541 37.04 -16.73 -14.74
N VAL A 542 35.97 -16.42 -13.99
CA VAL A 542 34.68 -17.12 -14.05
C VAL A 542 33.60 -16.23 -14.69
N SER A 543 32.55 -16.86 -15.20
CA SER A 543 31.39 -16.14 -15.74
C SER A 543 30.72 -15.26 -14.66
N PRO A 544 30.44 -13.96 -14.93
CA PRO A 544 29.79 -13.07 -13.96
C PRO A 544 28.28 -13.30 -13.86
N TYR A 545 27.65 -13.89 -14.89
CA TYR A 545 26.21 -14.12 -14.97
C TYR A 545 25.62 -14.89 -13.77
N PRO A 546 26.17 -16.05 -13.33
CA PRO A 546 25.64 -16.75 -12.16
C PRO A 546 25.78 -15.94 -10.87
N LEU A 547 26.88 -15.20 -10.70
CA LEU A 547 27.11 -14.40 -9.49
C LEU A 547 26.13 -13.22 -9.42
N LEU A 548 25.98 -12.49 -10.53
CA LEU A 548 25.07 -11.37 -10.65
C LEU A 548 23.60 -11.79 -10.53
N MET A 549 23.21 -12.92 -11.15
CA MET A 549 21.88 -13.51 -10.94
C MET A 549 21.66 -13.87 -9.47
N GLY A 550 22.67 -14.46 -8.82
CA GLY A 550 22.65 -14.75 -7.38
C GLY A 550 22.42 -13.51 -6.52
N VAL A 551 23.13 -12.41 -6.80
CA VAL A 551 22.98 -11.12 -6.11
C VAL A 551 21.56 -10.56 -6.30
N ALA A 552 21.04 -10.56 -7.52
CA ALA A 552 19.69 -10.06 -7.80
C ALA A 552 18.59 -10.84 -7.06
N LEU A 553 18.68 -12.17 -7.07
CA LEU A 553 17.78 -13.05 -6.33
C LEU A 553 17.92 -12.83 -4.82
N ALA A 554 19.16 -12.81 -4.30
CA ALA A 554 19.43 -12.62 -2.87
C ALA A 554 18.89 -11.28 -2.34
N ALA A 555 19.10 -10.18 -3.07
CA ALA A 555 18.59 -8.86 -2.73
C ALA A 555 17.05 -8.81 -2.69
N SER A 556 16.36 -9.75 -3.35
CA SER A 556 14.90 -9.82 -3.37
C SER A 556 14.33 -10.78 -2.30
N THR A 557 15.17 -11.37 -1.44
CA THR A 557 14.78 -12.34 -0.39
C THR A 557 14.70 -11.77 1.02
N ALA A 558 14.50 -10.46 1.14
CA ALA A 558 14.45 -9.77 2.43
C ALA A 558 13.13 -10.06 3.19
N PHE A 559 12.97 -11.29 3.67
CA PHE A 559 11.74 -11.81 4.28
C PHE A 559 11.74 -11.79 5.81
N ALA A 560 12.90 -11.59 6.42
CA ALA A 560 13.10 -11.88 7.85
C ALA A 560 12.76 -10.67 8.73
N THR A 561 12.70 -9.46 8.18
CA THR A 561 12.42 -8.24 8.95
C THR A 561 11.32 -7.38 8.30
N PRO A 562 10.50 -6.70 9.12
CA PRO A 562 9.49 -5.76 8.64
C PRO A 562 10.10 -4.46 8.09
N ILE A 563 11.32 -4.10 8.51
CA ILE A 563 11.99 -2.84 8.14
C ILE A 563 12.71 -2.97 6.79
N ALA A 564 13.06 -4.19 6.38
CA ALA A 564 13.82 -4.43 5.14
C ALA A 564 13.18 -3.82 3.88
N SER A 565 11.84 -3.72 3.85
CA SER A 565 11.15 -3.13 2.71
C SER A 565 9.86 -2.42 3.10
N PRO A 566 9.46 -1.37 2.36
CA PRO A 566 8.18 -0.68 2.57
C PRO A 566 6.97 -1.62 2.51
N ILE A 567 7.05 -2.69 1.69
CA ILE A 567 5.98 -3.69 1.60
C ILE A 567 5.85 -4.53 2.87
N ASN A 568 6.97 -4.94 3.46
CA ASN A 568 6.95 -5.70 4.71
C ASN A 568 6.46 -4.82 5.86
N ALA A 569 6.84 -3.55 5.90
CA ALA A 569 6.38 -2.59 6.90
C ALA A 569 4.86 -2.35 6.80
N LEU A 570 4.35 -2.17 5.57
CA LEU A 570 2.92 -2.00 5.31
C LEU A 570 2.11 -3.23 5.78
N VAL A 571 2.61 -4.43 5.45
CA VAL A 571 1.99 -5.69 5.87
C VAL A 571 2.11 -5.93 7.37
N ALA A 572 3.23 -5.55 7.99
CA ALA A 572 3.44 -5.63 9.43
C ALA A 572 2.39 -4.82 10.19
N GLY A 573 2.17 -3.57 9.76
CA GLY A 573 1.15 -2.70 10.33
C GLY A 573 -0.28 -3.22 10.11
N ALA A 574 -0.63 -3.59 8.88
CA ALA A 574 -1.97 -4.07 8.55
C ALA A 574 -2.32 -5.42 9.21
N GLY A 575 -1.34 -6.30 9.39
CA GLY A 575 -1.51 -7.64 9.97
C GLY A 575 -1.25 -7.73 11.47
N ASN A 576 -0.85 -6.63 12.11
CA ASN A 576 -0.40 -6.60 13.50
C ASN A 576 0.69 -7.64 13.80
N TYR A 577 1.64 -7.81 12.86
CA TYR A 577 2.75 -8.74 13.01
C TYR A 577 3.84 -8.15 13.88
N ARG A 578 4.49 -9.01 14.65
CA ARG A 578 5.72 -8.68 15.38
C ARG A 578 6.93 -9.07 14.55
N PHE A 579 8.08 -8.47 14.88
CA PHE A 579 9.37 -8.85 14.28
C PHE A 579 9.63 -10.37 14.32
N GLY A 580 9.30 -11.03 15.44
CA GLY A 580 9.43 -12.47 15.57
C GLY A 580 8.55 -13.30 14.64
N ASP A 581 7.44 -12.74 14.14
CA ASP A 581 6.58 -13.44 13.18
C ASP A 581 7.24 -13.47 11.79
N PHE A 582 7.89 -12.37 11.38
CA PHE A 582 8.69 -12.31 10.14
C PHE A 582 9.89 -13.25 10.21
N LEU A 583 10.65 -13.25 11.31
CA LEU A 583 11.79 -14.17 11.46
C LEU A 583 11.37 -15.64 11.32
N ARG A 584 10.27 -16.04 11.97
CA ARG A 584 9.81 -17.44 12.00
C ARG A 584 9.45 -17.98 10.63
N VAL A 585 8.87 -17.16 9.76
CA VAL A 585 8.41 -17.58 8.43
C VAL A 585 9.43 -17.24 7.35
N GLY A 586 10.05 -16.06 7.45
CA GLY A 586 10.97 -15.52 6.46
C GLY A 586 12.30 -16.25 6.41
N VAL A 587 12.93 -16.55 7.56
CA VAL A 587 14.24 -17.23 7.58
C VAL A 587 14.19 -18.63 6.95
N PRO A 588 13.22 -19.51 7.28
CA PRO A 588 13.13 -20.82 6.61
C PRO A 588 12.91 -20.70 5.10
N LEU A 589 12.06 -19.78 4.65
CA LEU A 589 11.83 -19.55 3.22
C LEU A 589 13.09 -19.01 2.52
N GLN A 590 13.82 -18.10 3.17
CA GLN A 590 15.07 -17.54 2.68
C GLN A 590 16.15 -18.62 2.52
N ILE A 591 16.26 -19.56 3.48
CA ILE A 591 17.16 -20.71 3.38
C ILE A 591 16.74 -21.64 2.23
N LEU A 592 15.44 -21.89 2.07
CA LEU A 592 14.93 -22.70 0.95
C LEU A 592 15.31 -22.09 -0.40
N ILE A 593 15.15 -20.77 -0.53
CA ILE A 593 15.50 -20.03 -1.76
C ILE A 593 17.01 -19.98 -1.96
N LEU A 594 17.82 -19.85 -0.90
CA LEU A 594 19.27 -19.95 -0.98
C LEU A 594 19.68 -21.30 -1.60
N VAL A 595 19.18 -22.42 -1.05
CA VAL A 595 19.51 -23.76 -1.55
C VAL A 595 19.06 -23.92 -3.01
N ALA A 596 17.84 -23.47 -3.34
CA ALA A 596 17.35 -23.51 -4.71
C ALA A 596 18.20 -22.66 -5.66
N THR A 597 18.66 -21.49 -5.22
CA THR A 597 19.51 -20.57 -6.01
C THR A 597 20.85 -21.22 -6.31
N LEU A 598 21.49 -21.84 -5.31
CA LEU A 598 22.75 -22.56 -5.49
C LEU A 598 22.64 -23.74 -6.45
N ALA A 599 21.46 -24.37 -6.55
CA ALA A 599 21.22 -25.47 -7.46
C ALA A 599 20.88 -25.00 -8.89
N ILE A 600 19.96 -24.03 -9.03
CA ILE A 600 19.39 -23.68 -10.34
C ILE A 600 20.23 -22.66 -11.11
N VAL A 601 20.85 -21.69 -10.42
CA VAL A 601 21.57 -20.61 -11.10
C VAL A 601 22.78 -21.12 -11.88
N PRO A 602 23.63 -22.01 -11.34
CA PRO A 602 24.73 -22.59 -12.12
C PRO A 602 24.28 -23.45 -13.31
N LEU A 603 23.06 -24.01 -13.25
CA LEU A 603 22.49 -24.80 -14.34
C LEU A 603 22.01 -23.89 -15.49
N LEU A 604 21.42 -22.75 -15.16
CA LEU A 604 20.95 -21.76 -16.13
C LEU A 604 22.10 -20.91 -16.70
N PHE A 605 23.09 -20.62 -15.85
CA PHE A 605 24.25 -19.80 -16.16
C PHE A 605 25.53 -20.51 -15.68
N PRO A 606 26.19 -21.28 -16.56
CA PRO A 606 27.42 -21.98 -16.21
C PRO A 606 28.52 -21.03 -15.72
N PHE A 607 29.32 -21.47 -14.75
CA PHE A 607 30.47 -20.71 -14.25
C PHE A 607 31.64 -20.64 -15.24
N ASN A 608 31.72 -21.61 -16.16
CA ASN A 608 32.70 -21.59 -17.22
C ASN A 608 32.18 -20.70 -18.36
N PRO A 609 32.99 -19.76 -18.85
CA PRO A 609 32.61 -18.82 -19.91
C PRO A 609 32.35 -19.49 -21.25
#